data_AF-A0A3M1G9B3-F1
#
_entry.id   AF-A0A3M1G9B3-F1
#
_cell.length_a   1.000
_cell.length_b   1.000
_cell.length_c   1.000
_cell.angle_alpha   90.00
_cell.angle_beta   90.00
_cell.angle_gamma   90.00
#
_symmetry.space_group_name_H-M   'P 1'
#
loop_
_entity.id
_entity.type
_entity.pdbx_description
1 polymer ?
#
loop_
_entity_poly.entity_id
_entity_poly.type
_entity_poly.pdbx_seq_one_letter_code
_entity_poly.pdbx_strand_id
1 'polypeptide(L)'
;MVDRIFQWARAIEGPRDGHYHYEDLCQRAEYIESELKNKGFVVERNSFEFRKRTFWNIVATEKGFNSSNNWVLVGAHYDAVAGSPGADDNASGVVVLLEVAKTLGPRPGLVFVCFT
;
A
#
# COMPACT_ATOMS: atom_id res chain seq x y z
N MET A 1 -6.19 12.13 15.95
CA MET A 1 -5.03 11.42 15.36
C MET A 1 -5.25 9.91 15.38
N VAL A 2 -5.61 9.36 16.54
CA VAL A 2 -5.86 7.93 16.76
C VAL A 2 -7.03 7.39 15.91
N ASP A 3 -8.10 8.16 15.72
CA ASP A 3 -9.28 7.70 14.97
C ASP A 3 -8.98 7.33 13.51
N ARG A 4 -8.07 8.07 12.85
CA ARG A 4 -7.67 7.79 11.47
C ARG A 4 -6.87 6.50 11.36
N ILE A 5 -5.95 6.26 12.30
CA ILE A 5 -5.15 5.02 12.33
C ILE A 5 -6.08 3.81 12.40
N PHE A 6 -7.10 3.87 13.26
CA PHE A 6 -8.12 2.82 13.33
C PHE A 6 -9.00 2.74 12.09
N GLN A 7 -9.34 3.87 11.45
CA GLN A 7 -10.08 3.86 10.18
C GLN A 7 -9.28 3.15 9.07
N TRP A 8 -7.99 3.47 8.94
CA TRP A 8 -7.12 2.78 7.98
C TRP A 8 -6.99 1.30 8.32
N ALA A 9 -6.76 0.94 9.59
CA ALA A 9 -6.67 -0.46 10.00
C ALA A 9 -7.93 -1.24 9.60
N ARG A 10 -9.11 -0.69 9.89
CA ARG A 10 -10.41 -1.30 9.51
C ARG A 10 -10.63 -1.38 8.00
N ALA A 11 -10.10 -0.44 7.24
CA ALA A 11 -10.22 -0.45 5.78
C ALA A 11 -9.28 -1.48 5.12
N ILE A 12 -8.15 -1.78 5.75
CA ILE A 12 -7.13 -2.68 5.19
C ILE A 12 -7.31 -4.11 5.70
N GLU A 13 -7.62 -4.32 6.98
CA GLU A 13 -7.81 -5.64 7.56
C GLU A 13 -8.99 -6.41 6.94
N GLY A 14 -9.07 -7.70 7.24
CA GLY A 14 -10.06 -8.63 6.69
C GLY A 14 -9.48 -9.55 5.61
N PRO A 15 -10.27 -10.55 5.17
CA PRO A 15 -9.84 -11.51 4.16
C PRO A 15 -9.44 -10.81 2.86
N ARG A 16 -8.22 -11.09 2.40
CA ARG A 16 -7.64 -10.47 1.19
C ARG A 16 -6.52 -11.33 0.62
N ASP A 17 -6.64 -12.65 0.72
CA ASP A 17 -5.72 -13.54 0.04
C ASP A 17 -5.97 -13.52 -1.48
N GLY A 18 -4.89 -13.58 -2.25
CA GLY A 18 -4.95 -13.49 -3.72
C GLY A 18 -5.65 -14.64 -4.43
N HIS A 19 -6.10 -15.68 -3.71
CA HIS A 19 -6.76 -16.85 -4.30
C HIS A 19 -8.27 -16.81 -4.14
N TYR A 20 -8.76 -16.85 -2.90
CA TYR A 20 -10.18 -16.88 -2.56
C TYR A 20 -10.80 -15.48 -2.47
N HIS A 21 -10.03 -14.47 -2.04
CA HIS A 21 -10.49 -13.10 -1.78
C HIS A 21 -9.78 -12.08 -2.69
N TYR A 22 -9.63 -12.43 -3.96
CA TYR A 22 -8.89 -11.60 -4.92
C TYR A 22 -9.55 -10.25 -5.20
N GLU A 23 -10.87 -10.18 -5.23
CA GLU A 23 -11.58 -8.90 -5.38
C GLU A 23 -11.35 -7.99 -4.16
N ASP A 24 -11.40 -8.55 -2.95
CA ASP A 24 -11.07 -7.82 -1.71
C ASP A 24 -9.63 -7.29 -1.73
N LEU A 25 -8.67 -8.11 -2.18
CA LEU A 25 -7.28 -7.70 -2.37
C LEU A 25 -7.19 -6.51 -3.34
N CYS A 26 -7.89 -6.56 -4.48
CA CYS A 26 -7.93 -5.45 -5.44
C CYS A 26 -8.51 -4.17 -4.82
N GLN A 27 -9.56 -4.30 -4.00
CA GLN A 27 -10.15 -3.16 -3.28
C GLN A 27 -9.17 -2.54 -2.29
N ARG A 28 -8.33 -3.34 -1.61
CA ARG A 28 -7.28 -2.78 -0.73
C ARG A 28 -6.23 -2.03 -1.54
N ALA A 29 -5.83 -2.56 -2.70
CA ALA A 29 -4.90 -1.87 -3.60
C ALA A 29 -5.45 -0.51 -4.06
N GLU A 30 -6.73 -0.46 -4.46
CA GLU A 30 -7.45 0.77 -4.83
C GLU A 30 -7.54 1.77 -3.68
N TYR A 31 -7.86 1.30 -2.49
CA TYR A 31 -7.95 2.13 -1.29
C TYR A 31 -6.60 2.78 -0.94
N ILE A 32 -5.53 1.98 -0.91
CA ILE A 32 -4.17 2.43 -0.63
C ILE A 32 -3.71 3.46 -1.67
N GLU A 33 -3.93 3.18 -2.96
CA GLU A 33 -3.63 4.12 -4.04
C GLU A 33 -4.35 5.45 -3.85
N SER A 34 -5.65 5.40 -3.53
CA SER A 34 -6.47 6.60 -3.32
C SER A 34 -5.97 7.42 -2.14
N GLU A 35 -5.64 6.78 -1.02
CA GLU A 35 -5.09 7.47 0.14
C GLU A 35 -3.77 8.18 -0.17
N LEU A 36 -2.85 7.50 -0.87
CA LEU A 36 -1.56 8.08 -1.26
C LEU A 36 -1.74 9.24 -2.26
N LYS A 37 -2.60 9.07 -3.28
CA LYS A 37 -2.95 10.15 -4.22
C LYS A 37 -3.55 11.36 -3.49
N ASN A 38 -4.43 11.13 -2.52
CA ASN A 38 -5.05 12.18 -1.72
C ASN A 38 -4.04 12.94 -0.83
N LYS A 39 -2.83 12.39 -0.60
CA LYS A 39 -1.72 13.11 0.06
C LYS A 39 -0.77 13.78 -0.93
N GLY A 40 -1.08 13.78 -2.23
CA GLY A 40 -0.34 14.47 -3.27
C GLY A 40 0.80 13.66 -3.90
N PHE A 41 0.91 12.36 -3.63
CA PHE A 41 1.90 11.51 -4.28
C PHE A 41 1.51 11.24 -5.73
N VAL A 42 2.53 11.05 -6.58
CA VAL A 42 2.36 10.38 -7.87
C VAL A 42 2.36 8.89 -7.57
N VAL A 43 1.29 8.19 -7.96
CA VAL A 43 1.12 6.76 -7.66
C VAL A 43 1.02 5.95 -8.94
N GLU A 44 1.84 4.91 -9.04
CA GLU A 44 1.88 3.93 -10.13
C GLU A 44 1.44 2.56 -9.62
N ARG A 45 0.67 1.84 -10.46
CA ARG A 45 0.45 0.40 -10.28
C ARG A 45 1.48 -0.37 -11.08
N ASN A 46 2.47 -0.92 -10.40
CA ASN A 46 3.45 -1.81 -11.03
C ASN A 46 2.87 -3.23 -11.07
N SER A 47 2.43 -3.68 -12.25
CA SER A 47 1.74 -4.97 -12.42
C SER A 47 2.70 -6.14 -12.65
N PHE A 48 2.27 -7.33 -12.23
CA PHE A 48 2.92 -8.61 -12.55
C PHE A 48 1.88 -9.73 -12.66
N GLU A 49 2.24 -10.85 -13.29
CA GLU A 49 1.36 -12.01 -13.38
C GLU A 49 1.82 -13.14 -12.46
N PHE A 50 0.89 -13.72 -11.72
CA PHE A 50 1.11 -14.91 -10.91
C PHE A 50 -0.11 -15.83 -11.00
N ARG A 51 0.11 -17.12 -11.26
CA ARG A 51 -0.95 -18.14 -11.40
C ARG A 51 -2.12 -17.69 -12.32
N LYS A 52 -1.79 -17.07 -13.46
CA LYS A 52 -2.75 -16.55 -14.46
C LYS A 52 -3.66 -15.43 -13.94
N ARG A 53 -3.27 -14.73 -12.89
CA ARG A 53 -3.90 -13.50 -12.41
C ARG A 53 -2.89 -12.36 -12.39
N THR A 54 -3.37 -11.15 -12.58
CA THR A 54 -2.57 -9.93 -12.49
C THR A 54 -2.58 -9.44 -11.04
N PHE A 55 -1.44 -9.01 -10.54
CA PHE A 55 -1.28 -8.41 -9.23
C PHE A 55 -0.59 -7.06 -9.39
N TRP A 56 -0.65 -6.21 -8.37
CA TRP A 56 -0.07 -4.87 -8.44
C TRP A 56 0.66 -4.52 -7.16
N ASN A 57 1.86 -3.97 -7.32
CA ASN A 57 2.48 -3.16 -6.29
C ASN A 57 2.00 -1.71 -6.46
N ILE A 58 1.63 -1.06 -5.37
CA ILE A 58 1.26 0.36 -5.34
C ILE A 58 2.51 1.15 -4.97
N VAL A 59 3.06 1.89 -5.93
CA VAL A 59 4.32 2.64 -5.77
C VAL A 59 4.00 4.12 -5.74
N ALA A 60 4.33 4.81 -4.64
CA ALA A 60 4.10 6.23 -4.46
C ALA A 60 5.42 7.01 -4.33
N THR A 61 5.54 8.05 -5.14
CA THR A 61 6.73 8.91 -5.24
C THR A 61 6.35 10.38 -5.30
N GLU A 62 7.35 11.25 -5.15
CA GLU A 62 7.23 12.66 -5.47
C GLU A 62 7.15 12.92 -6.98
N LYS A 63 6.58 14.07 -7.35
CA LYS A 63 6.60 14.53 -8.75
C LYS A 63 8.04 14.78 -9.19
N GLY A 64 8.45 14.15 -10.30
CA GLY A 64 9.80 14.28 -10.84
C GLY A 64 10.83 13.38 -10.15
N PHE A 65 10.37 12.32 -9.47
CA PHE A 65 11.24 11.29 -8.90
C PHE A 65 12.30 10.82 -9.91
N ASN A 66 13.54 10.75 -9.44
CA ASN A 66 14.70 10.28 -10.20
C ASN A 66 15.39 9.16 -9.43
N SER A 67 15.30 7.94 -9.98
CA SER A 67 15.86 6.73 -9.38
C SER A 67 17.39 6.69 -9.33
N SER A 68 18.09 7.59 -10.05
CA SER A 68 19.55 7.72 -10.00
C SER A 68 20.07 8.48 -8.76
N ASN A 69 19.19 9.19 -8.04
CA ASN A 69 19.57 9.82 -6.78
C ASN A 69 19.61 8.78 -5.63
N ASN A 70 20.14 9.15 -4.47
CA ASN A 70 19.96 8.34 -3.28
C ASN A 70 18.53 8.49 -2.76
N TRP A 71 17.88 7.37 -2.46
CA TRP A 71 16.52 7.33 -1.94
C TRP A 71 16.34 6.19 -0.95
N VAL A 72 15.31 6.32 -0.12
CA VAL A 72 14.89 5.31 0.86
C VAL A 72 13.55 4.75 0.44
N LEU A 73 13.41 3.43 0.51
CA LEU A 73 12.14 2.73 0.34
C LEU A 73 11.53 2.41 1.70
N VAL A 74 10.24 2.71 1.85
CA VAL A 74 9.42 2.22 2.96
C VAL A 74 8.36 1.29 2.37
N GLY A 75 8.37 0.03 2.81
CA GLY A 75 7.54 -1.03 2.25
C GLY A 75 6.65 -1.72 3.28
N ALA A 76 5.47 -2.14 2.84
CA ALA A 76 4.56 -3.03 3.58
C ALA A 76 3.76 -3.87 2.58
N HIS A 77 3.41 -5.12 2.91
CA HIS A 77 2.53 -5.89 2.03
C HIS A 77 1.07 -5.75 2.46
N TYR A 78 0.16 -5.71 1.48
CA TYR A 78 -1.25 -5.48 1.71
C TYR A 78 -2.11 -6.73 1.49
N ASP A 79 -1.54 -7.84 1.04
CA ASP A 79 -2.20 -9.13 1.03
C ASP A 79 -2.27 -9.75 2.44
N ALA A 80 -2.93 -10.89 2.53
CA ALA A 80 -2.96 -11.71 3.73
C ALA A 80 -3.03 -13.18 3.34
N VAL A 81 -2.64 -14.05 4.28
CA VAL A 81 -2.84 -15.50 4.11
C VAL A 81 -4.32 -15.88 4.25
N ALA A 82 -4.74 -16.90 3.52
CA ALA A 82 -6.12 -17.40 3.59
C ALA A 82 -6.47 -17.83 5.02
N GLY A 83 -7.68 -17.48 5.47
CA GLY A 83 -8.15 -17.78 6.83
C GLY A 83 -7.65 -16.81 7.92
N SER A 84 -6.88 -15.78 7.57
CA SER A 84 -6.45 -14.72 8.49
C SER A 84 -7.12 -13.39 8.13
N PRO A 85 -7.53 -12.57 9.11
CA PRO A 85 -7.91 -11.18 8.86
C PRO A 85 -6.69 -10.30 8.57
N GLY A 86 -5.46 -10.78 8.80
CA GLY A 86 -4.22 -10.08 8.50
C GLY A 86 -4.06 -8.69 9.14
N ALA A 87 -4.64 -8.48 10.33
CA ALA A 87 -4.61 -7.18 10.99
C ALA A 87 -3.17 -6.75 11.37
N ASP A 88 -2.41 -7.66 11.97
CA ASP A 88 -1.00 -7.41 12.28
C ASP A 88 -0.07 -7.80 11.13
N ASP A 89 -0.41 -8.86 10.40
CA ASP A 89 0.33 -9.33 9.21
C ASP A 89 -0.53 -9.16 7.94
N ASN A 90 -0.45 -8.03 7.25
CA ASN A 90 0.37 -6.85 7.54
C ASN A 90 -0.37 -5.52 7.38
N ALA A 91 -1.65 -5.49 7.77
CA ALA A 91 -2.43 -4.25 7.74
C ALA A 91 -1.80 -3.18 8.66
N SER A 92 -1.25 -3.57 9.80
CA SER A 92 -0.54 -2.66 10.71
C SER A 92 0.65 -1.95 10.04
N GLY A 93 1.46 -2.68 9.25
CA GLY A 93 2.56 -2.10 8.47
C GLY A 93 2.09 -1.13 7.40
N VAL A 94 1.01 -1.45 6.69
CA VAL A 94 0.40 -0.53 5.70
C VAL A 94 -0.11 0.74 6.39
N VAL A 95 -0.74 0.63 7.57
CA VAL A 95 -1.21 1.79 8.35
C VAL A 95 -0.05 2.70 8.77
N VAL A 96 1.06 2.12 9.24
CA VAL A 96 2.27 2.88 9.56
C VAL A 96 2.82 3.57 8.33
N LEU A 97 2.90 2.86 7.20
CA LEU A 97 3.34 3.42 5.93
C LEU A 97 2.48 4.63 5.51
N LEU A 98 1.15 4.52 5.58
CA LEU A 98 0.23 5.61 5.26
C LEU A 98 0.38 6.80 6.22
N GLU A 99 0.62 6.58 7.51
CA GLU A 99 0.85 7.68 8.45
C GLU A 99 2.18 8.39 8.21
N VAL A 100 3.25 7.65 7.87
CA VAL A 100 4.54 8.22 7.49
C VAL A 100 4.41 9.01 6.19
N ALA A 101 3.78 8.43 5.17
CA ALA A 101 3.53 9.10 3.89
C ALA A 101 2.71 10.38 4.05
N LYS A 102 1.65 10.35 4.86
CA LYS A 102 0.87 11.55 5.21
C LYS A 102 1.71 12.59 5.94
N THR A 103 2.51 12.18 6.91
CA THR A 103 3.26 13.09 7.80
C THR A 103 4.39 13.78 7.06
N LEU A 104 5.08 13.05 6.19
CA LEU A 104 6.20 13.58 5.41
C LEU A 104 5.72 14.22 4.10
N GLY A 105 4.63 13.75 3.52
CA GLY A 105 4.19 14.17 2.20
C GLY A 105 5.20 13.83 1.10
N PRO A 106 4.90 14.18 -0.16
CA PRO A 106 5.79 13.94 -1.29
C PRO A 106 7.08 14.76 -1.14
N ARG A 107 8.23 14.10 -1.16
CA ARG A 107 9.54 14.75 -1.04
C ARG A 107 10.63 13.94 -1.74
N PRO A 108 11.70 14.60 -2.24
CA PRO A 108 12.81 13.90 -2.89
C PRO A 108 13.44 12.83 -1.99
N GLY A 109 13.73 11.68 -2.58
CA GLY A 109 14.49 10.61 -1.92
C GLY A 109 13.66 9.70 -1.03
N LEU A 110 12.32 9.73 -1.12
CA LEU A 110 11.45 8.84 -0.37
C LEU A 110 10.42 8.17 -1.27
N VAL A 111 10.43 6.84 -1.27
CA VAL A 111 9.53 6.00 -2.07
C VAL A 111 8.74 5.11 -1.13
N PHE A 112 7.42 5.05 -1.33
CA PHE A 112 6.55 4.14 -0.59
C PHE A 112 6.06 3.03 -1.52
N VAL A 113 6.12 1.78 -1.05
CA VAL A 113 5.66 0.62 -1.83
C VAL A 113 4.74 -0.25 -0.98
N CYS A 114 3.48 -0.39 -1.39
CA CYS A 114 2.60 -1.43 -0.88
C CYS A 114 2.58 -2.61 -1.85
N PHE A 115 3.07 -3.78 -1.44
CA PHE A 115 3.21 -4.96 -2.31
C PHE A 115 2.25 -6.10 -1.94
N THR A 116 2.10 -7.09 -2.82
CA THR A 116 1.22 -8.26 -2.66
C THR A 116 1.92 -9.55 -3.04
#